data_AF-A0A8X6S8J0-F1
#
_entry.id   AF-A0A8X6S8J0-F1
#
_cell.length_a   1.000
_cell.length_b   1.000
_cell.length_c   1.000
_cell.angle_alpha   90.00
_cell.angle_beta   90.00
_cell.angle_gamma   90.00
#
_symmetry.space_group_name_H-M   'P 1'
#
loop_
_entity.id
_entity.type
_entity.pdbx_description
1 polymer ?
#
loop_
_entity_poly.entity_id
_entity_poly.type
_entity_poly.pdbx_seq_one_letter_code
_entity_poly.pdbx_strand_id
1 'polypeptide(L)'
;MQHLQPKPTFRRPLQAPYYGPYPVIKRSHKFYKVNIHGKPTSISIDRLKPAFTDNVDDTLHLEESDAEIKPNLRKTRSGHCVHFPDYFVSSR
;
A
#
# COMPACT_ATOMS: atom_id res chain seq x y z
N MET A 1 -12.55 -42.17 -9.56
CA MET A 1 -11.45 -41.31 -9.07
C MET A 1 -11.71 -39.90 -9.59
N GLN A 2 -11.82 -38.90 -8.71
CA GLN A 2 -12.14 -37.53 -9.12
C GLN A 2 -10.88 -36.84 -9.66
N HIS A 3 -10.96 -36.32 -10.89
CA HIS A 3 -9.91 -35.50 -11.48
C HIS A 3 -9.77 -34.18 -10.69
N LEU A 4 -8.68 -34.02 -9.93
CA LEU A 4 -8.28 -32.74 -9.34
C LEU A 4 -7.61 -31.92 -10.44
N GLN A 5 -8.28 -30.88 -10.93
CA GLN A 5 -7.69 -29.95 -11.88
C GLN A 5 -6.56 -29.15 -11.20
N PRO A 6 -5.39 -28.98 -11.85
CA PRO A 6 -4.31 -28.18 -11.29
C PRO A 6 -4.74 -26.70 -11.23
N LYS A 7 -4.65 -26.10 -10.03
CA LYS A 7 -4.87 -24.66 -9.85
C LYS A 7 -3.82 -23.90 -10.69
N PRO A 8 -4.22 -22.89 -11.50
CA PRO A 8 -3.25 -22.09 -12.25
C PRO A 8 -2.29 -21.39 -11.30
N THR A 9 -1.01 -21.34 -11.70
CA THR A 9 0.10 -20.74 -10.94
C THR A 9 0.03 -19.22 -10.85
N PHE A 10 -0.81 -18.59 -11.69
CA PHE A 10 -0.97 -17.15 -11.78
C PHE A 10 -2.13 -16.65 -10.91
N ARG A 11 -1.93 -15.50 -10.25
CA ARG A 11 -2.97 -14.87 -9.43
C ARG A 11 -4.13 -14.44 -10.33
N ARG A 12 -5.34 -14.52 -9.79
CA ARG A 12 -6.55 -14.10 -10.51
C ARG A 12 -6.50 -12.59 -10.81
N PRO A 13 -7.13 -12.10 -11.88
CA PRO A 13 -7.06 -10.70 -12.32
C PRO A 13 -7.39 -9.63 -11.26
N LEU A 14 -8.11 -10.00 -10.20
CA LEU A 14 -8.53 -9.08 -9.11
C LEU A 14 -7.94 -9.45 -7.75
N GLN A 15 -6.89 -10.27 -7.71
CA GLN A 15 -6.22 -10.63 -6.47
C GLN A 15 -5.01 -9.72 -6.23
N ALA A 16 -4.91 -9.14 -5.03
CA ALA A 16 -3.77 -8.31 -4.66
C ALA A 16 -2.44 -9.06 -4.88
N PRO A 17 -1.38 -8.35 -5.33
CA PRO A 17 -0.08 -8.96 -5.63
C PRO A 17 0.64 -9.47 -4.37
N TYR A 18 0.34 -8.88 -3.21
CA TYR A 18 0.87 -9.27 -1.91
C TYR A 18 -0.29 -9.56 -0.95
N TYR A 19 -0.02 -10.42 0.02
CA TYR A 19 -0.92 -10.63 1.15
C TYR A 19 -0.65 -9.54 2.20
N GLY A 20 -1.62 -9.31 3.09
CA GLY A 20 -1.74 -8.12 3.93
C GLY A 20 -0.52 -7.74 4.79
N PRO A 21 -0.65 -6.65 5.56
CA PRO A 21 0.36 -6.28 6.52
C PRO A 21 0.42 -7.35 7.61
N TYR A 22 1.52 -8.09 7.66
CA TYR A 22 1.77 -9.08 8.70
C TYR A 22 2.90 -8.59 9.61
N PRO A 23 2.76 -8.75 10.94
CA PRO A 23 3.80 -8.32 11.85
C PRO A 23 5.05 -9.20 11.71
N VAL A 24 6.20 -8.56 11.70
CA VAL A 24 7.51 -9.22 11.66
C VAL A 24 7.90 -9.60 13.09
N ILE A 25 8.14 -10.90 13.32
CA ILE A 25 8.59 -11.44 14.61
C ILE A 25 10.11 -11.26 14.77
N LYS A 26 10.88 -11.57 13.73
CA LYS A 26 12.35 -11.48 13.75
C LYS A 26 12.91 -11.09 12.39
N ARG A 27 13.92 -10.22 12.38
CA ARG A 27 14.67 -9.81 11.18
C ARG A 27 16.01 -10.55 11.11
N SER A 28 16.42 -10.92 9.90
CA SER A 28 17.75 -11.44 9.57
C SER A 28 18.20 -10.86 8.23
N HIS A 29 19.46 -11.08 7.85
CA HIS A 29 20.06 -10.44 6.67
C HIS A 29 19.41 -10.84 5.34
N LYS A 30 18.91 -12.08 5.21
CA LYS A 30 18.28 -12.57 3.97
C LYS A 30 16.82 -13.00 4.13
N PHE A 31 16.36 -13.15 5.38
CA PHE A 31 15.04 -13.70 5.69
C PHE A 31 14.40 -12.99 6.88
N TYR A 32 13.08 -12.95 6.88
CA TYR A 32 12.26 -12.44 7.96
C TYR A 32 11.36 -13.55 8.47
N LYS A 33 11.21 -13.66 9.79
CA LYS A 33 10.14 -14.43 10.40
C LYS A 33 8.92 -13.54 10.55
N VAL A 34 7.85 -13.87 9.84
CA VAL A 34 6.60 -13.12 9.79
C VAL A 34 5.50 -13.96 10.44
N ASN A 35 4.64 -13.33 11.24
CA ASN A 35 3.49 -14.02 11.82
C ASN A 35 2.32 -14.01 10.82
N ILE A 36 2.09 -15.15 10.16
CA ILE A 36 0.96 -15.31 9.24
C ILE A 36 -0.08 -16.17 9.94
N HIS A 37 -1.22 -15.58 10.30
CA HIS A 37 -2.34 -16.28 10.95
C HIS A 37 -1.92 -17.08 12.21
N GLY A 38 -1.05 -16.50 13.05
CA GLY A 38 -0.53 -17.14 14.26
C GLY A 38 0.62 -18.12 14.02
N LYS A 39 1.05 -18.31 12.76
CA LYS A 39 2.13 -19.23 12.40
C LYS A 39 3.39 -18.47 12.00
N PRO A 40 4.53 -18.66 12.69
CA PRO A 40 5.79 -18.04 12.30
C PRO A 40 6.31 -18.66 10.99
N THR A 41 6.39 -17.85 9.95
CA THR A 41 6.81 -18.28 8.61
C THR A 41 8.06 -17.52 8.16
N SER A 42 9.03 -18.23 7.56
CA SER A 42 10.26 -17.63 7.05
C SER A 42 10.10 -17.19 5.59
N ILE A 43 10.31 -15.92 5.30
CA ILE A 43 10.16 -15.32 3.97
C ILE A 43 11.46 -14.59 3.60
N SER A 44 11.88 -14.67 2.34
CA SER A 44 13.06 -13.95 1.84
C SER A 44 12.75 -12.48 1.66
N ILE A 45 13.77 -11.62 1.72
CA ILE A 45 13.60 -10.17 1.59
C ILE A 45 12.91 -9.78 0.27
N ASP A 46 13.24 -10.47 -0.82
CA ASP A 46 12.72 -10.17 -2.16
C ASP A 46 11.19 -10.34 -2.28
N ARG A 47 10.56 -11.06 -1.34
CA ARG A 47 9.12 -11.34 -1.33
C ARG A 47 8.33 -10.46 -0.36
N LEU A 48 8.99 -9.51 0.29
CA LEU A 48 8.39 -8.62 1.27
C LEU A 48 8.27 -7.20 0.72
N LYS A 49 7.22 -6.51 1.16
CA LYS A 49 7.04 -5.08 0.95
C LYS A 49 6.75 -4.43 2.31
N PRO A 50 7.35 -3.27 2.63
CA PRO A 50 7.00 -2.56 3.86
C PRO A 50 5.52 -2.19 3.84
N ALA A 51 4.88 -2.32 5.00
CA ALA A 51 3.55 -1.80 5.25
C ALA A 51 3.69 -0.54 6.09
N PHE A 52 3.24 0.58 5.54
CA PHE A 52 3.07 1.81 6.32
C PHE A 52 1.68 1.72 6.95
N THR A 53 1.63 1.73 8.28
CA THR A 53 0.40 1.83 9.04
C THR A 53 0.24 3.26 9.50
N ASP A 54 -0.98 3.80 9.40
CA ASP A 54 -1.32 5.08 9.99
C ASP A 54 -1.40 4.87 11.50
N ASN A 55 -0.27 4.85 12.19
CA ASN A 55 -0.25 4.76 13.65
C ASN A 55 -0.84 6.07 14.19
N VAL A 56 -2.11 6.03 14.59
CA VAL A 56 -2.73 7.10 15.40
C VAL A 56 -2.15 7.12 16.83
N ASP A 57 -1.35 6.09 17.20
CA ASP A 57 -0.86 5.88 18.57
C ASP A 57 0.67 5.91 18.73
N ASP A 58 1.41 6.55 17.82
CA ASP A 58 2.81 6.93 18.08
C ASP A 58 2.92 8.46 18.07
N THR A 59 2.67 9.06 19.23
CA THR A 59 2.83 10.49 19.48
C THR A 59 4.32 10.85 19.45
N LEU A 60 4.89 11.11 18.27
CA LEU A 60 6.18 11.77 18.13
C LEU A 60 6.15 12.74 16.93
N HIS A 61 5.87 14.01 17.27
CA HIS A 61 6.18 15.24 16.55
C HIS A 61 6.38 15.12 15.03
N LEU A 62 5.27 15.26 14.30
CA LEU A 62 5.30 16.00 13.05
C LEU A 62 5.45 17.46 13.43
N GLU A 63 6.65 18.00 13.24
CA GLU A 63 6.85 19.45 13.20
C GLU A 63 5.81 20.02 12.24
N GLU A 64 4.90 20.82 12.80
CA GLU A 64 4.03 21.72 12.07
C GLU A 64 4.93 22.69 11.31
N SER A 65 5.26 22.39 10.05
CA SER A 65 5.67 23.44 9.13
C SER A 65 4.41 24.03 8.51
N ASP A 66 4.06 25.18 9.06
CA ASP A 66 2.98 26.05 8.65
C ASP A 66 2.86 26.16 7.12
N ALA A 67 1.64 25.96 6.65
CA ALA A 67 1.04 26.57 5.46
C ALA A 67 1.96 26.85 4.25
N GLU A 68 1.98 25.93 3.29
CA GLU A 68 2.06 26.34 1.88
C GLU A 68 0.82 25.85 1.13
N ILE A 69 -0.19 26.73 1.10
CA ILE A 69 -1.39 26.62 0.29
C ILE A 69 -0.94 26.53 -1.17
N LYS A 70 -0.92 25.32 -1.75
CA LYS A 70 -0.77 25.17 -3.22
C LYS A 70 -2.02 25.78 -3.87
N PRO A 71 -1.92 26.91 -4.60
CA PRO A 71 -3.07 27.75 -4.88
C PRO A 71 -3.97 27.26 -6.03
N ASN A 72 -3.95 25.98 -6.44
CA ASN A 72 -4.74 25.55 -7.61
C ASN A 72 -5.05 24.05 -7.75
N LEU A 73 -5.36 23.33 -6.66
CA LEU A 73 -5.89 21.97 -6.82
C LEU A 73 -7.39 22.02 -7.10
N ARG A 74 -7.76 22.15 -8.38
CA ARG A 74 -9.16 22.09 -8.83
C ARG A 74 -9.73 20.69 -8.50
N LYS A 75 -10.66 20.65 -7.55
CA LYS A 75 -11.34 19.40 -7.13
C LYS A 75 -12.59 19.18 -7.97
N THR A 76 -12.81 17.95 -8.39
CA THR A 76 -14.05 17.52 -9.03
C THR A 76 -15.16 17.33 -7.98
N ARG A 77 -16.43 17.26 -8.40
CA ARG A 77 -17.59 17.10 -7.49
C ARG A 77 -17.53 15.84 -6.61
N SER A 78 -16.80 14.81 -7.05
CA SER A 78 -16.55 13.57 -6.30
C SER A 78 -15.36 13.66 -5.34
N GLY A 79 -14.70 14.82 -5.23
CA GLY A 79 -13.57 15.05 -4.34
C GLY A 79 -12.22 14.62 -4.89
N HIS A 80 -12.14 14.18 -6.16
CA HIS A 80 -10.88 13.80 -6.78
C HIS A 80 -10.11 15.04 -7.25
N CYS A 81 -8.82 15.07 -6.91
CA CYS A 81 -7.89 16.11 -7.32
C CYS A 81 -7.34 15.77 -8.69
N VAL A 82 -7.58 16.62 -9.70
CA VAL A 82 -7.11 16.38 -11.07
C VAL A 82 -6.33 17.58 -11.58
N HIS A 83 -5.29 17.31 -12.37
CA HIS A 83 -4.53 18.33 -13.06
C HIS A 83 -5.21 18.62 -14.40
N PHE A 84 -5.90 19.76 -14.51
CA PHE A 84 -6.46 20.20 -15.79
C PHE A 84 -5.37 20.81 -16.66
N PRO A 85 -5.22 20.41 -17.92
CA PRO A 85 -4.30 21.05 -18.86
C PRO A 85 -4.64 22.53 -19.09
N ASP A 86 -3.61 23.37 -19.30
CA ASP A 86 -3.74 24.83 -19.41
C ASP A 86 -4.66 25.31 -20.54
N TYR A 87 -4.78 24.52 -21.62
CA TYR A 87 -5.64 24.84 -22.75
C TYR A 87 -7.15 24.70 -22.48
N PHE A 88 -7.54 24.10 -21.35
CA PHE A 88 -8.94 24.03 -20.92
C PHE A 88 -9.37 25.22 -20.03
N VAL A 89 -8.47 26.15 -19.71
CA VAL A 89 -8.74 27.23 -18.74
C VAL A 89 -9.23 28.54 -19.40
N SER A 90 -9.39 28.57 -20.72
CA SER A 90 -9.93 29.74 -21.44
C SER A 90 -11.46 29.74 -21.54
N SER A 91 -12.15 30.13 -20.46
CA SER A 91 -13.48 30.76 -20.63
C SER A 91 -14.04 31.42 -19.36
N ARG A 92 -14.33 32.72 -19.54
CA ARG A 92 -15.15 33.68 -18.77
C ARG A 92 -14.63 34.20 -17.44
#